data_AF-R6VU55-F1
#
_entry.id   AF-R6VU55-F1
#
_cell.length_a   1.000
_cell.length_b   1.000
_cell.length_c   1.000
_cell.angle_alpha   90.00
_cell.angle_beta   90.00
_cell.angle_gamma   90.00
#
_symmetry.space_group_name_H-M   'P 1'
#
loop_
_entity.id
_entity.type
_entity.pdbx_description
1 polymer ?
#
loop_
_entity_poly.entity_id
_entity_poly.type
_entity_poly.pdbx_seq_one_letter_code
_entity_poly.pdbx_strand_id
1 'polypeptide(L)'
;MTDPYKVLGVSPDATDEEVKKAYYSLAKKYHPDAYRDNPLKDLADDKMKQINEAYDTITKQRQNARKNGSTYNNSSYDSGSSYNSYNGSAYSQSSVYARVRTLINLGRYNEAEVVLSSDKSARSTAEWYFLNGVIAYHKGSMFEARTSLETACRMAPENPEYASALARMNGAASDDYDRYNGSNTCSSCDICAGLCCANMCLGCCRRGTDMGYMQKSRSNARAVALGGMLSALAVAFMSIGSIVPSLDMSSAFIAGIVVIVARLEINRTAPISVYLVAGILSLVLLPNRFAGICFLCQYGLYPILKEYIERIRMKPLKWTVKIAAFMAMYFVMIKLGEYFTVATDDILEVAEPVLYAIGLVTSVIYDFFLTLIVTRYDVFVRRFKKRNTNNNK
;
A
#
# COMPACT_ATOMS: atom_id res chain seq x y z
N MET A 1 -51.06 -7.66 -6.87
CA MET A 1 -49.74 -7.62 -7.54
C MET A 1 -49.67 -6.35 -8.35
N THR A 2 -48.87 -5.39 -7.90
CA THR A 2 -48.66 -4.12 -8.61
C THR A 2 -47.80 -4.38 -9.83
N ASP A 3 -48.21 -3.88 -11.00
CA ASP A 3 -47.46 -4.02 -12.24
C ASP A 3 -46.08 -3.36 -12.08
N PRO A 4 -44.96 -4.11 -12.18
CA PRO A 4 -43.62 -3.58 -11.90
C PRO A 4 -43.22 -2.47 -12.86
N TYR A 5 -43.73 -2.47 -14.10
CA TYR A 5 -43.47 -1.40 -15.07
C TYR A 5 -44.14 -0.08 -14.66
N LYS A 6 -45.34 -0.16 -14.05
CA LYS A 6 -46.04 1.00 -13.51
C LYS A 6 -45.36 1.56 -12.26
N VAL A 7 -44.74 0.72 -11.44
CA VAL A 7 -43.99 1.13 -10.23
C VAL A 7 -42.75 1.95 -10.60
N LEU A 8 -42.05 1.56 -11.67
CA LEU A 8 -40.91 2.33 -12.20
C LEU A 8 -41.31 3.49 -13.14
N GLY A 9 -42.59 3.58 -13.52
CA GLY A 9 -43.10 4.62 -14.42
C GLY A 9 -42.62 4.49 -15.87
N VAL A 10 -42.33 3.26 -16.31
CA VAL A 10 -41.80 2.97 -17.64
C VAL A 10 -42.78 2.13 -18.45
N SER A 11 -42.74 2.27 -19.78
CA SER A 11 -43.53 1.42 -20.67
C SER A 11 -43.03 -0.05 -20.60
N PRO A 12 -43.90 -1.06 -20.74
CA PRO A 12 -43.47 -2.45 -20.90
C PRO A 12 -42.47 -2.65 -22.05
N ASP A 13 -42.58 -1.83 -23.10
CA ASP A 13 -41.70 -1.84 -24.28
C ASP A 13 -40.40 -1.05 -24.10
N ALA A 14 -40.16 -0.44 -22.93
CA ALA A 14 -38.98 0.40 -22.69
C ALA A 14 -37.69 -0.42 -22.81
N THR A 15 -36.63 0.19 -23.33
CA THR A 15 -35.30 -0.44 -23.43
C THR A 15 -34.69 -0.69 -22.05
N ASP A 16 -33.73 -1.61 -21.92
CA ASP A 16 -33.06 -1.90 -20.64
C ASP A 16 -32.37 -0.65 -20.06
N GLU A 17 -31.88 0.23 -20.93
CA GLU A 17 -31.26 1.49 -20.55
C GLU A 17 -32.27 2.46 -19.93
N GLU A 18 -33.49 2.53 -20.48
CA GLU A 18 -34.58 3.36 -19.95
C GLU A 18 -35.07 2.86 -18.59
N VAL A 19 -35.19 1.53 -18.42
CA VAL A 19 -35.56 0.91 -17.14
C VAL A 19 -34.51 1.22 -16.07
N LYS A 20 -33.22 1.10 -16.42
CA LYS A 20 -32.11 1.41 -15.51
C LYS A 20 -32.06 2.89 -15.15
N LYS A 21 -32.29 3.78 -16.12
CA LYS A 21 -32.33 5.24 -15.90
C LYS A 21 -33.50 5.65 -14.99
N ALA A 22 -34.68 5.07 -15.20
CA ALA A 22 -35.85 5.31 -14.35
C ALA A 22 -35.59 4.85 -12.91
N TYR A 23 -35.01 3.66 -12.73
CA TYR A 23 -34.60 3.15 -11.42
C TYR A 23 -33.66 4.12 -10.68
N TYR A 24 -32.58 4.57 -11.31
CA TYR A 24 -31.65 5.52 -10.66
C TYR A 24 -32.31 6.85 -10.31
N SER A 25 -33.22 7.34 -11.15
CA SER A 25 -33.93 8.59 -10.88
C SER A 25 -34.84 8.50 -9.66
N LEU A 26 -35.53 7.36 -9.49
CA LEU A 26 -36.42 7.10 -8.36
C LEU A 26 -35.64 6.78 -7.08
N ALA A 27 -34.56 6.00 -7.18
CA ALA A 27 -33.67 5.68 -6.06
C ALA A 27 -33.01 6.94 -5.47
N LYS A 28 -32.61 7.89 -6.31
CA LYS A 28 -32.09 9.18 -5.86
C LYS A 28 -33.16 10.02 -5.17
N LYS A 29 -34.42 9.94 -5.62
CA LYS A 29 -35.55 10.70 -5.07
C LYS A 29 -36.02 10.16 -3.73
N TYR A 30 -35.94 8.86 -3.50
CA TYR A 30 -36.39 8.18 -2.28
C TYR A 30 -35.25 7.63 -1.42
N HIS A 31 -34.04 8.19 -1.56
CA HIS A 31 -32.87 7.75 -0.80
C HIS A 31 -33.08 8.02 0.70
N PRO A 32 -32.79 7.04 1.61
CA PRO A 32 -33.07 7.17 3.05
C PRO A 32 -32.33 8.34 3.70
N ASP A 33 -31.20 8.76 3.12
CA ASP A 33 -30.41 9.91 3.58
C ASP A 33 -31.13 11.26 3.37
N ALA A 34 -32.02 11.35 2.37
CA ALA A 34 -32.78 12.58 2.09
C ALA A 34 -33.98 12.79 3.04
N TYR A 35 -34.36 11.77 3.83
CA TYR A 35 -35.55 11.77 4.69
C TYR A 35 -35.25 11.43 6.16
N ARG A 36 -33.99 11.60 6.59
CA ARG A 36 -33.50 11.15 7.90
C ARG A 36 -34.25 11.75 9.10
N ASP A 37 -34.72 12.99 8.98
CA ASP A 37 -35.39 13.76 10.05
C ASP A 37 -36.85 14.17 9.71
N ASN A 38 -37.50 13.48 8.76
CA ASN A 38 -38.85 13.82 8.28
C ASN A 38 -39.88 12.74 8.69
N PRO A 39 -41.09 13.10 9.16
CA PRO A 39 -42.17 12.13 9.46
C PRO A 39 -42.61 11.26 8.27
N LEU A 40 -42.19 11.57 7.04
CA LEU A 40 -42.44 10.76 5.85
C LEU A 40 -41.36 9.68 5.58
N LYS A 41 -40.41 9.45 6.49
CA LYS A 41 -39.34 8.46 6.33
C LYS A 41 -39.87 7.06 6.04
N ASP A 42 -40.86 6.60 6.80
CA ASP A 42 -41.42 5.24 6.64
C ASP A 42 -42.07 5.04 5.26
N LEU A 43 -42.73 6.07 4.74
CA LEU A 43 -43.32 6.06 3.40
C LEU A 43 -42.27 6.10 2.28
N ALA A 44 -41.13 6.73 2.52
CA ALA A 44 -40.01 6.75 1.57
C ALA A 44 -39.31 5.39 1.52
N ASP A 45 -39.10 4.75 2.67
CA ASP A 45 -38.51 3.41 2.78
C ASP A 45 -39.40 2.35 2.11
N ASP A 46 -40.72 2.40 2.33
CA ASP A 46 -41.69 1.52 1.67
C ASP A 46 -41.71 1.70 0.15
N LYS A 47 -41.60 2.94 -0.33
CA LYS A 47 -41.50 3.22 -1.78
C LYS A 47 -40.18 2.73 -2.35
N MET A 48 -39.08 2.91 -1.64
CA MET A 48 -37.77 2.43 -2.07
C MET A 48 -37.74 0.89 -2.20
N LYS A 49 -38.36 0.19 -1.25
CA LYS A 49 -38.53 -1.27 -1.30
C LYS A 49 -39.32 -1.71 -2.54
N GLN A 50 -40.42 -1.03 -2.84
CA GLN A 50 -41.24 -1.31 -4.03
C GLN A 50 -40.49 -1.05 -5.34
N ILE A 51 -39.66 0.01 -5.39
CA ILE A 51 -38.82 0.35 -6.55
C ILE A 51 -37.79 -0.76 -6.81
N ASN A 52 -37.13 -1.25 -5.75
CA ASN A 52 -36.15 -2.33 -5.86
C ASN A 52 -36.80 -3.64 -6.32
N GLU A 53 -37.93 -4.01 -5.73
CA GLU A 53 -38.67 -5.23 -6.08
C GLU A 53 -39.18 -5.20 -7.53
N ALA A 54 -39.65 -4.03 -7.99
CA ALA A 54 -40.08 -3.84 -9.38
C ALA A 54 -38.93 -3.99 -10.38
N TYR A 55 -37.78 -3.37 -10.10
CA TYR A 55 -36.58 -3.48 -10.94
C TYR A 55 -36.04 -4.90 -11.03
N ASP A 56 -35.97 -5.61 -9.90
CA ASP A 56 -35.54 -7.01 -9.86
C ASP A 56 -36.49 -7.91 -10.64
N THR A 57 -37.80 -7.66 -10.51
CA THR A 57 -38.84 -8.43 -11.22
C THR A 57 -38.73 -8.23 -12.73
N ILE A 58 -38.56 -7.00 -13.22
CA ILE A 58 -38.39 -6.70 -14.65
C ILE A 58 -37.10 -7.33 -15.17
N THR A 59 -36.00 -7.21 -14.42
CA THR A 59 -34.71 -7.78 -14.81
C THR A 59 -34.79 -9.30 -14.95
N LYS A 60 -35.43 -9.98 -13.99
CA LYS A 60 -35.67 -11.44 -14.04
C LYS A 60 -36.62 -11.82 -15.18
N GLN A 61 -37.70 -11.07 -15.42
CA GLN A 61 -38.61 -11.32 -16.53
C GLN A 61 -37.91 -11.21 -17.89
N ARG A 62 -37.07 -10.18 -18.08
CA ARG A 62 -36.30 -9.99 -19.32
C ARG A 62 -35.20 -11.02 -19.50
N GLN A 63 -34.51 -11.38 -18.42
CA GLN A 63 -33.52 -12.45 -18.43
C GLN A 63 -34.15 -13.81 -18.77
N ASN A 64 -35.32 -14.11 -18.21
CA ASN A 64 -36.07 -15.33 -18.50
C ASN A 64 -36.67 -15.33 -19.92
N ALA A 65 -37.13 -14.18 -20.42
CA ALA A 65 -37.60 -14.03 -21.80
C ALA A 65 -36.46 -14.26 -22.82
N ARG A 66 -35.25 -13.75 -22.55
CA ARG A 66 -34.05 -14.05 -23.34
C ARG A 66 -33.67 -15.53 -23.32
N LYS A 67 -33.96 -16.22 -22.23
CA LYS A 67 -33.67 -17.66 -22.05
C LYS A 67 -34.69 -18.56 -22.74
N ASN A 68 -35.93 -18.11 -22.94
CA ASN A 68 -37.03 -18.90 -23.50
C ASN A 68 -37.25 -18.72 -25.01
N GLY A 69 -36.51 -17.82 -25.68
CA GLY A 69 -36.58 -17.60 -27.14
C GLY A 69 -35.83 -18.63 -28.01
N SER A 70 -35.17 -19.61 -27.42
CA SER A 70 -34.44 -20.67 -28.13
C SER A 70 -35.03 -22.04 -27.82
N THR A 71 -35.87 -22.54 -28.72
CA THR A 71 -36.50 -23.87 -28.66
C THR A 71 -35.48 -24.99 -28.90
N TYR A 72 -35.35 -25.86 -27.89
CA TYR A 72 -34.90 -27.27 -27.91
C TYR A 72 -33.43 -27.62 -28.22
N ASN A 73 -32.60 -27.72 -27.16
CA ASN A 73 -32.01 -29.00 -26.74
C ASN A 73 -31.45 -28.89 -25.31
N ASN A 74 -31.95 -29.73 -24.41
CA ASN A 74 -31.63 -29.72 -22.98
C ASN A 74 -30.50 -30.70 -22.67
N SER A 75 -29.29 -30.18 -22.49
CA SER A 75 -28.61 -30.22 -21.18
C SER A 75 -27.17 -29.76 -21.33
N SER A 76 -26.87 -28.67 -20.62
CA SER A 76 -25.55 -28.28 -20.14
C SER A 76 -24.51 -27.89 -21.20
N TYR A 77 -24.37 -26.59 -21.46
CA TYR A 77 -23.04 -26.00 -21.40
C TYR A 77 -23.05 -24.50 -21.09
N ASP A 78 -22.13 -24.18 -20.19
CA ASP A 78 -21.53 -22.91 -19.82
C ASP A 78 -21.29 -21.91 -20.96
N SER A 79 -21.37 -20.61 -20.63
CA SER A 79 -20.51 -19.59 -21.22
C SER A 79 -20.50 -18.34 -20.31
N GLY A 80 -19.36 -17.87 -19.81
CA GLY A 80 -18.05 -18.45 -19.98
C GLY A 80 -16.96 -17.71 -19.20
N SER A 81 -15.91 -18.46 -18.93
CA SER A 81 -14.55 -17.94 -19.05
C SER A 81 -13.69 -19.08 -19.56
N SER A 82 -13.28 -18.93 -20.82
CA SER A 82 -12.39 -19.83 -21.53
C SER A 82 -11.09 -20.01 -20.73
N TYR A 83 -10.87 -21.22 -20.22
CA TYR A 83 -9.54 -21.73 -19.93
C TYR A 83 -9.44 -23.13 -20.51
N ASN A 84 -8.44 -23.26 -21.38
CA ASN A 84 -7.93 -24.48 -21.97
C ASN A 84 -7.95 -25.65 -20.95
N SER A 85 -8.78 -26.66 -21.21
CA SER A 85 -8.75 -27.93 -20.48
C SER A 85 -8.04 -28.96 -21.36
N TYR A 86 -6.82 -29.28 -20.93
CA TYR A 86 -6.05 -30.42 -21.38
C TYR A 86 -6.78 -31.68 -20.90
N ASN A 87 -7.09 -32.58 -21.83
CA ASN A 87 -7.67 -33.89 -21.56
C ASN A 87 -6.72 -34.71 -20.67
N GLY A 88 -7.24 -35.26 -19.57
CA GLY A 88 -6.49 -36.07 -18.61
C GLY A 88 -7.41 -36.92 -17.75
N SER A 89 -7.68 -38.14 -18.25
CA SER A 89 -7.96 -39.39 -17.55
C SER A 89 -8.69 -39.41 -16.20
N ALA A 90 -9.78 -40.17 -16.20
CA ALA A 90 -10.49 -40.67 -15.04
C ALA A 90 -9.55 -41.25 -13.96
N TYR A 91 -9.61 -40.66 -12.75
CA TYR A 91 -9.18 -41.28 -11.52
C TYR A 91 -10.37 -41.33 -10.56
N SER A 92 -10.76 -42.54 -10.18
CA SER A 92 -11.80 -42.84 -9.21
C SER A 92 -11.32 -42.42 -7.81
N GLN A 93 -11.65 -41.20 -7.38
CA GLN A 93 -11.20 -40.63 -6.12
C GLN A 93 -12.35 -40.56 -5.09
N SER A 94 -12.04 -40.86 -3.83
CA SER A 94 -12.94 -40.81 -2.65
C SER A 94 -13.96 -39.67 -2.72
N SER A 95 -15.22 -39.96 -2.36
CA SER A 95 -16.38 -39.04 -2.39
C SER A 95 -16.10 -37.68 -1.73
N VAL A 96 -15.16 -37.64 -0.78
CA VAL A 96 -14.69 -36.43 -0.09
C VAL A 96 -13.90 -35.51 -1.02
N TYR A 97 -12.97 -36.03 -1.82
CA TYR A 97 -12.14 -35.22 -2.71
C TYR A 97 -12.91 -34.66 -3.91
N ALA A 98 -13.90 -35.42 -4.42
CA ALA A 98 -14.84 -34.93 -5.42
C ALA A 98 -15.67 -33.75 -4.89
N ARG A 99 -16.10 -33.82 -3.63
CA ARG A 99 -16.80 -32.71 -2.95
C ARG A 99 -15.88 -31.50 -2.78
N VAL A 100 -14.63 -31.71 -2.37
CA VAL A 100 -13.64 -30.62 -2.20
C VAL A 100 -13.35 -29.92 -3.54
N ARG A 101 -13.16 -30.66 -4.64
CA ARG A 101 -13.01 -30.06 -5.98
C ARG A 101 -14.22 -29.22 -6.39
N THR A 102 -15.43 -29.70 -6.09
CA THR A 102 -16.67 -28.95 -6.34
C THR A 102 -16.70 -27.65 -5.55
N LEU A 103 -16.31 -27.68 -4.27
CA LEU A 103 -16.25 -26.48 -3.43
C LEU A 103 -15.19 -25.48 -3.91
N ILE A 104 -14.04 -25.96 -4.39
CA ILE A 104 -12.99 -25.13 -5.01
C ILE A 104 -13.53 -24.44 -6.27
N ASN A 105 -14.24 -25.16 -7.14
CA ASN A 105 -14.85 -24.60 -8.35
C ASN A 105 -15.91 -23.55 -8.02
N LEU A 106 -16.60 -23.68 -6.89
CA LEU A 106 -17.58 -22.70 -6.40
C LEU A 106 -16.94 -21.52 -5.65
N GLY A 107 -15.62 -21.47 -5.51
CA GLY A 107 -14.91 -20.43 -4.76
C GLY A 107 -15.07 -20.50 -3.24
N ARG A 108 -15.61 -21.60 -2.70
CA ARG A 108 -15.87 -21.80 -1.27
C ARG A 108 -14.69 -22.48 -0.59
N TYR A 109 -13.54 -21.82 -0.59
CA TYR A 109 -12.25 -22.39 -0.13
C TYR A 109 -12.23 -22.69 1.38
N ASN A 110 -12.86 -21.85 2.20
CA ASN A 110 -12.91 -22.05 3.65
C ASN A 110 -13.70 -23.32 4.02
N GLU A 111 -14.77 -23.61 3.30
CA GLU A 111 -15.53 -24.85 3.51
C GLU A 111 -14.78 -26.07 2.96
N ALA A 112 -14.12 -25.92 1.82
CA ALA A 112 -13.27 -26.95 1.24
C ALA A 112 -12.19 -27.41 2.23
N GLU A 113 -11.58 -26.47 2.97
CA GLU A 113 -10.57 -26.76 4.01
C GLU A 113 -11.14 -27.52 5.21
N VAL A 114 -12.33 -27.13 5.69
CA VAL A 114 -13.00 -27.84 6.80
C VAL A 114 -13.32 -29.28 6.39
N VAL A 115 -13.83 -29.47 5.18
CA VAL A 115 -14.11 -30.80 4.63
C VAL A 115 -12.82 -31.62 4.48
N LEU A 116 -11.77 -31.00 3.95
CA LEU A 116 -10.48 -31.66 3.72
C LEU A 116 -9.74 -32.00 5.03
N SER A 117 -9.90 -31.19 6.07
CA SER A 117 -9.25 -31.39 7.39
C SER A 117 -9.99 -32.38 8.29
N SER A 118 -11.30 -32.59 8.03
CA SER A 118 -12.16 -33.53 8.76
C SER A 118 -11.77 -34.99 8.56
N ASP A 119 -11.24 -35.35 7.39
CA ASP A 119 -10.76 -36.69 7.10
C ASP A 119 -9.26 -36.82 7.44
N LYS A 120 -8.97 -37.35 8.62
CA LYS A 120 -7.60 -37.53 9.10
C LYS A 120 -6.89 -38.74 8.47
N SER A 121 -7.64 -39.70 7.92
CA SER A 121 -7.08 -40.92 7.32
C SER A 121 -6.42 -40.67 5.97
N ALA A 122 -6.79 -39.56 5.32
CA ALA A 122 -6.45 -39.25 3.94
C ALA A 122 -5.31 -38.21 3.81
N ARG A 123 -4.74 -37.71 4.92
CA ARG A 123 -3.72 -36.64 4.95
C ARG A 123 -2.40 -37.01 4.28
N SER A 124 -2.10 -38.29 4.11
CA SER A 124 -0.85 -38.77 3.50
C SER A 124 -0.94 -39.03 1.99
N THR A 125 -2.09 -38.74 1.37
CA THR A 125 -2.31 -38.99 -0.07
C THR A 125 -1.82 -37.81 -0.90
N ALA A 126 -1.19 -38.07 -2.06
CA ALA A 126 -0.78 -37.03 -3.02
C ALA A 126 -1.91 -36.03 -3.35
N GLU A 127 -3.13 -36.55 -3.51
CA GLU A 127 -4.36 -35.78 -3.75
C GLU A 127 -4.71 -34.79 -2.64
N TRP A 128 -4.50 -35.17 -1.37
CA TRP A 128 -4.78 -34.29 -0.23
C TRP A 128 -3.85 -33.08 -0.25
N TYR A 129 -2.56 -33.31 -0.48
CA TYR A 129 -1.57 -32.24 -0.58
C TYR A 129 -1.82 -31.34 -1.79
N PHE A 130 -2.29 -31.91 -2.90
CA PHE A 130 -2.69 -31.14 -4.07
C PHE A 130 -3.85 -30.19 -3.75
N LEU A 131 -4.97 -30.71 -3.23
CA LEU A 131 -6.15 -29.90 -2.90
C LEU A 131 -5.86 -28.89 -1.79
N ASN A 132 -5.07 -29.27 -0.78
CA ASN A 132 -4.62 -28.35 0.26
C ASN A 132 -3.77 -27.22 -0.32
N GLY A 133 -2.87 -27.54 -1.25
CA GLY A 133 -2.04 -26.55 -1.95
C GLY A 133 -2.88 -25.57 -2.79
N VAL A 134 -3.89 -26.06 -3.50
CA VAL A 134 -4.83 -25.24 -4.28
C VAL A 134 -5.65 -24.32 -3.36
N ILE A 135 -6.18 -24.84 -2.25
CA ILE A 135 -6.93 -24.04 -1.28
C ILE A 135 -6.04 -22.95 -0.65
N ALA A 136 -4.81 -23.30 -0.24
CA ALA A 136 -3.85 -22.36 0.34
C ALA A 136 -3.45 -21.26 -0.64
N TYR A 137 -3.32 -21.60 -1.93
CA TYR A 137 -3.06 -20.63 -3.00
C TYR A 137 -4.16 -19.57 -3.08
N HIS A 138 -5.42 -20.01 -3.05
CA HIS A 138 -6.58 -19.10 -3.07
C HIS A 138 -6.78 -18.30 -1.76
N LYS A 139 -6.28 -18.80 -0.62
CA LYS A 139 -6.27 -18.06 0.65
C LYS A 139 -5.12 -17.05 0.78
N GLY A 140 -4.17 -17.04 -0.16
CA GLY A 140 -3.00 -16.15 -0.14
C GLY A 140 -1.79 -16.68 0.62
N SER A 141 -1.85 -17.90 1.16
CA SER A 141 -0.72 -18.57 1.82
C SER A 141 0.23 -19.19 0.78
N MET A 142 0.97 -18.35 0.06
CA MET A 142 1.84 -18.77 -1.05
C MET A 142 2.91 -19.80 -0.64
N PHE A 143 3.46 -19.67 0.57
CA PHE A 143 4.47 -20.59 1.08
C PHE A 143 3.89 -21.99 1.33
N GLU A 144 2.76 -22.07 2.05
CA GLU A 144 2.08 -23.34 2.35
C GLU A 144 1.56 -24.02 1.09
N ALA A 145 1.06 -23.22 0.14
CA ALA A 145 0.62 -23.68 -1.16
C ALA A 145 1.75 -24.36 -1.93
N ARG A 146 2.91 -23.70 -2.00
CA ARG A 146 4.10 -24.22 -2.70
C ARG A 146 4.61 -25.51 -2.08
N THR A 147 4.81 -25.53 -0.77
CA THR A 147 5.30 -26.73 -0.08
C THR A 147 4.34 -27.90 -0.26
N SER A 148 3.03 -27.66 -0.23
CA SER A 148 2.02 -28.70 -0.43
C SER A 148 2.02 -29.23 -1.87
N LEU A 149 2.10 -28.36 -2.89
CA LEU A 149 2.17 -28.78 -4.29
C LEU A 149 3.49 -29.49 -4.65
N GLU A 150 4.62 -29.04 -4.10
CA GLU A 150 5.92 -29.71 -4.26
C GLU A 150 5.88 -31.12 -3.65
N THR A 151 5.27 -31.26 -2.46
CA THR A 151 5.09 -32.57 -1.82
C THR A 151 4.16 -33.47 -2.64
N ALA A 152 3.07 -32.92 -3.21
CA ALA A 152 2.17 -33.66 -4.10
C ALA A 152 2.88 -34.19 -5.35
N CYS A 153 3.69 -33.36 -6.03
CA CYS A 153 4.48 -33.75 -7.19
C CYS A 153 5.53 -34.82 -6.85
N ARG A 154 6.14 -34.73 -5.65
CA ARG A 154 7.10 -35.73 -5.18
C ARG A 154 6.46 -37.09 -4.90
N MET A 155 5.23 -37.09 -4.38
CA MET A 155 4.50 -38.33 -4.08
C MET A 155 3.88 -38.98 -5.31
N ALA A 156 3.48 -38.20 -6.31
CA ALA A 156 2.88 -38.70 -7.56
C ALA A 156 3.48 -37.95 -8.76
N PRO A 157 4.69 -38.33 -9.22
CA PRO A 157 5.35 -37.68 -10.36
C PRO A 157 4.68 -37.99 -11.70
N GLU A 158 3.86 -39.04 -11.77
CA GLU A 158 3.18 -39.49 -12.98
C GLU A 158 1.96 -38.63 -13.34
N ASN A 159 1.41 -37.86 -12.39
CA ASN A 159 0.21 -37.06 -12.65
C ASN A 159 0.58 -35.68 -13.23
N PRO A 160 0.20 -35.39 -14.50
CA PRO A 160 0.48 -34.11 -15.14
C PRO A 160 -0.29 -32.94 -14.51
N GLU A 161 -1.41 -33.18 -13.82
CA GLU A 161 -2.21 -32.14 -13.17
C GLU A 161 -1.40 -31.42 -12.08
N TYR A 162 -0.68 -32.19 -11.24
CA TYR A 162 0.09 -31.64 -10.12
C TYR A 162 1.30 -30.84 -10.62
N ALA A 163 2.00 -31.39 -11.63
CA ALA A 163 3.11 -30.70 -12.28
C ALA A 163 2.65 -29.39 -12.93
N SER A 164 1.48 -29.39 -13.59
CA SER A 164 0.92 -28.19 -14.19
C SER A 164 0.52 -27.14 -13.16
N ALA A 165 -0.01 -27.54 -12.00
CA ALA A 165 -0.37 -26.61 -10.93
C ALA A 165 0.87 -25.98 -10.27
N LEU A 166 1.92 -26.77 -10.06
CA LEU A 166 3.19 -26.26 -9.57
C LEU A 166 3.87 -25.34 -10.62
N ALA A 167 3.77 -25.68 -11.90
CA ALA A 167 4.26 -24.85 -13.00
C ALA A 167 3.48 -23.52 -13.09
N ARG A 168 2.17 -23.52 -12.90
CA ARG A 168 1.35 -22.29 -12.79
C ARG A 168 1.76 -21.44 -11.60
N MET A 169 2.08 -22.06 -10.46
CA MET A 169 2.57 -21.32 -9.29
C MET A 169 3.96 -20.73 -9.50
N ASN A 170 4.84 -21.43 -10.22
CA ASN A 170 6.18 -20.94 -10.58
C ASN A 170 6.15 -19.93 -11.74
N GLY A 171 5.20 -20.06 -12.66
CA GLY A 171 5.03 -19.26 -13.88
C GLY A 171 4.04 -18.10 -13.75
N ALA A 172 3.25 -18.02 -12.67
CA ALA A 172 2.52 -16.81 -12.29
C ALA A 172 3.45 -15.64 -11.93
N ALA A 173 4.78 -15.87 -11.90
CA ALA A 173 5.79 -14.82 -11.89
C ALA A 173 6.16 -14.29 -13.30
N SER A 174 5.67 -14.92 -14.39
CA SER A 174 6.09 -14.63 -15.77
C SER A 174 4.95 -14.38 -16.79
N ASP A 175 3.70 -14.78 -16.53
CA ASP A 175 2.59 -14.71 -17.51
C ASP A 175 1.61 -13.52 -17.37
N ASP A 176 1.93 -12.50 -16.57
CA ASP A 176 1.12 -11.28 -16.43
C ASP A 176 1.47 -10.23 -17.52
N TYR A 177 1.46 -10.62 -18.80
CA TYR A 177 1.67 -9.68 -19.91
C TYR A 177 0.56 -9.67 -20.99
N ASP A 178 -0.45 -10.54 -20.91
CA ASP A 178 -1.43 -10.70 -22.01
C ASP A 178 -2.92 -10.62 -21.60
N ARG A 179 -3.26 -9.95 -20.50
CA ARG A 179 -4.68 -9.70 -20.14
C ARG A 179 -5.07 -8.23 -20.04
N TYR A 180 -4.56 -7.40 -20.96
CA TYR A 180 -5.05 -6.02 -21.14
C TYR A 180 -5.97 -5.90 -22.35
N ASN A 181 -7.10 -6.61 -22.33
CA ASN A 181 -8.23 -6.23 -23.17
C ASN A 181 -9.56 -6.43 -22.43
N GLY A 182 -10.17 -5.31 -22.04
CA GLY A 182 -11.58 -5.20 -21.69
C GLY A 182 -11.93 -5.15 -20.21
N SER A 183 -11.79 -3.97 -19.57
CA SER A 183 -12.87 -3.31 -18.79
C SER A 183 -12.35 -2.09 -18.02
N ASN A 184 -13.00 -0.95 -18.25
CA ASN A 184 -12.67 0.38 -17.73
C ASN A 184 -12.97 0.58 -16.23
N THR A 185 -12.12 0.08 -15.35
CA THR A 185 -12.04 0.57 -13.95
C THR A 185 -10.60 0.54 -13.48
N CYS A 186 -9.94 1.71 -13.44
CA CYS A 186 -8.60 1.84 -12.87
C CYS A 186 -8.68 2.26 -11.40
N SER A 187 -8.09 1.46 -10.51
CA SER A 187 -7.71 1.93 -9.18
C SER A 187 -6.37 2.67 -9.27
N SER A 188 -6.20 3.71 -8.46
CA SER A 188 -4.94 4.46 -8.34
C SER A 188 -3.72 3.59 -7.99
N CYS A 189 -3.97 2.41 -7.41
CA CYS A 189 -2.93 1.43 -7.09
C CYS A 189 -2.40 0.70 -8.33
N ASP A 190 -3.25 0.43 -9.33
CA ASP A 190 -2.89 -0.30 -10.56
C ASP A 190 -2.10 0.58 -11.52
N ILE A 191 -2.37 1.89 -11.51
CA ILE A 191 -1.60 2.88 -12.29
C ILE A 191 -0.16 2.96 -11.77
N CYS A 192 0.03 2.97 -10.44
CA CYS A 192 1.36 2.99 -9.82
C CYS A 192 2.13 1.68 -10.06
N ALA A 193 1.45 0.52 -9.95
CA ALA A 193 2.06 -0.78 -10.22
C ALA A 193 2.43 -0.94 -11.71
N GLY A 194 1.57 -0.48 -12.62
CA GLY A 194 1.81 -0.46 -14.06
C GLY A 194 2.97 0.46 -14.47
N LEU A 195 3.09 1.65 -13.86
CA LEU A 195 4.22 2.57 -14.08
C LEU A 195 5.54 2.00 -13.56
N CYS A 196 5.53 1.32 -12.40
CA CYS A 196 6.72 0.63 -11.87
C CYS A 196 7.16 -0.54 -12.76
N CYS A 197 6.22 -1.35 -13.25
CA CYS A 197 6.53 -2.46 -14.15
C CYS A 197 6.96 -1.98 -15.55
N ALA A 198 6.33 -0.95 -16.10
CA ALA A 198 6.76 -0.32 -17.35
C ALA A 198 8.18 0.25 -17.25
N ASN A 199 8.56 0.83 -16.11
CA ASN A 199 9.91 1.34 -15.87
C ASN A 199 10.96 0.21 -15.76
N MET A 200 10.57 -0.98 -15.26
CA MET A 200 11.43 -2.18 -15.26
C MET A 200 11.53 -2.83 -16.65
N CYS A 201 10.44 -2.88 -17.41
CA CYS A 201 10.39 -3.46 -18.77
C CYS A 201 11.10 -2.58 -19.82
N LEU A 202 10.99 -1.25 -19.72
CA LEU A 202 11.79 -0.31 -20.53
C LEU A 202 13.30 -0.48 -20.27
N GLY A 203 13.69 -0.95 -19.08
CA GLY A 203 15.06 -1.34 -18.75
C GLY A 203 15.52 -2.64 -19.43
N CYS A 204 14.61 -3.58 -19.69
CA CYS A 204 14.92 -4.87 -20.31
C CYS A 204 14.92 -4.86 -21.86
N CYS A 205 14.11 -3.99 -22.50
CA CYS A 205 14.08 -3.88 -23.97
C CYS A 205 15.10 -2.88 -24.54
N ARG A 206 15.70 -2.00 -23.72
CA ARG A 206 16.78 -1.08 -24.15
C ARG A 206 18.17 -1.72 -24.03
N ARG A 207 18.25 -3.02 -24.30
CA ARG A 207 19.42 -3.91 -24.13
C ARG A 207 20.36 -3.90 -25.34
N GLY A 208 20.44 -2.77 -26.06
CA GLY A 208 21.11 -2.69 -27.35
C GLY A 208 22.40 -1.86 -27.39
N THR A 209 22.50 -0.73 -26.70
CA THR A 209 23.62 0.21 -26.92
C THR A 209 23.75 1.17 -25.75
N ASP A 210 24.84 1.06 -24.97
CA ASP A 210 25.47 1.99 -23.99
C ASP A 210 25.67 1.48 -22.54
N MET A 211 26.88 1.02 -22.26
CA MET A 211 27.35 0.63 -20.92
C MET A 211 27.30 1.76 -19.86
N GLY A 212 27.03 3.01 -20.26
CA GLY A 212 26.97 4.20 -19.38
C GLY A 212 25.67 4.37 -18.58
N TYR A 213 24.52 3.89 -19.05
CA TYR A 213 23.24 4.09 -18.34
C TYR A 213 22.96 3.07 -17.23
N MET A 214 23.57 1.88 -17.27
CA MET A 214 23.39 0.86 -16.21
C MET A 214 24.00 1.31 -14.88
N GLN A 215 25.03 2.16 -14.90
CA GLN A 215 25.67 2.68 -13.68
C GLN A 215 24.80 3.76 -13.01
N LYS A 216 24.11 4.59 -13.80
CA LYS A 216 23.21 5.67 -13.33
C LYS A 216 21.84 5.16 -12.85
N SER A 217 21.33 4.07 -13.45
CA SER A 217 20.08 3.43 -12.99
C SER A 217 20.27 2.67 -11.66
N ARG A 218 21.37 1.92 -11.51
CA ARG A 218 21.69 1.17 -10.29
C ARG A 218 22.00 2.10 -9.10
N SER A 219 22.54 3.30 -9.34
CA SER A 219 22.70 4.33 -8.30
C SER A 219 21.36 4.91 -7.84
N ASN A 220 20.40 5.09 -8.75
CA ASN A 220 19.08 5.65 -8.41
C ASN A 220 18.21 4.66 -7.62
N ALA A 221 18.25 3.36 -7.98
CA ALA A 221 17.56 2.34 -7.20
C ALA A 221 18.11 2.22 -5.76
N ARG A 222 19.44 2.23 -5.61
CA ARG A 222 20.10 2.26 -4.30
C ARG A 222 19.77 3.53 -3.51
N ALA A 223 19.72 4.69 -4.17
CA ALA A 223 19.34 5.96 -3.57
C ALA A 223 17.92 5.91 -2.97
N VAL A 224 16.95 5.36 -3.70
CA VAL A 224 15.56 5.25 -3.23
C VAL A 224 15.45 4.25 -2.08
N ALA A 225 16.06 3.07 -2.19
CA ALA A 225 16.04 2.06 -1.13
C ALA A 225 16.70 2.55 0.16
N LEU A 226 17.86 3.20 0.07
CA LEU A 226 18.56 3.75 1.23
C LEU A 226 17.80 4.93 1.83
N GLY A 227 17.17 5.77 1.01
CA GLY A 227 16.26 6.82 1.49
C GLY A 227 15.08 6.27 2.29
N GLY A 228 14.45 5.18 1.82
CA GLY A 228 13.38 4.50 2.53
C GLY A 228 13.82 3.93 3.88
N MET A 229 14.96 3.24 3.92
CA MET A 229 15.53 2.69 5.16
C MET A 229 15.87 3.77 6.19
N LEU A 230 16.49 4.87 5.75
CA LEU A 230 16.82 6.00 6.64
C LEU A 230 15.55 6.69 7.17
N SER A 231 14.51 6.82 6.34
CA SER A 231 13.23 7.38 6.77
C SER A 231 12.58 6.50 7.84
N ALA A 232 12.58 5.18 7.65
CA ALA A 232 12.06 4.23 8.63
C ALA A 232 12.88 4.27 9.94
N LEU A 233 14.22 4.36 9.84
CA LEU A 233 15.11 4.47 11.00
C LEU A 233 14.86 5.76 11.80
N ALA A 234 14.67 6.90 11.11
CA ALA A 234 14.34 8.15 11.76
C ALA A 234 13.02 8.08 12.54
N VAL A 235 11.98 7.47 11.95
CA VAL A 235 10.69 7.27 12.62
C VAL A 235 10.80 6.28 13.78
N ALA A 236 11.62 5.23 13.65
CA ALA A 236 11.89 4.31 14.74
C ALA A 236 12.54 5.03 15.95
N PHE A 237 13.51 5.92 15.73
CA PHE A 237 14.07 6.71 16.82
C PHE A 237 13.05 7.62 17.48
N MET A 238 12.19 8.29 16.70
CA MET A 238 11.12 9.12 17.26
C MET A 238 10.07 8.31 18.03
N SER A 239 9.83 7.05 17.62
CA SER A 239 8.92 6.16 18.36
C SER A 239 9.39 5.84 19.76
N ILE A 240 10.71 5.79 19.98
CA ILE A 240 11.29 5.63 21.31
C ILE A 240 10.99 6.86 22.18
N GLY A 241 11.10 8.07 21.62
CA GLY A 241 10.72 9.31 22.30
C GLY A 241 9.25 9.34 22.66
N SER A 242 8.38 8.92 21.74
CA SER A 242 6.94 8.89 21.97
C SER A 242 6.50 7.97 23.12
N ILE A 243 7.32 6.98 23.51
CA ILE A 243 7.05 6.11 24.66
C ILE A 243 7.46 6.81 25.97
N VAL A 244 8.50 7.64 25.93
CA VAL A 244 9.08 8.32 27.08
C VAL A 244 9.04 9.84 26.85
N PRO A 245 7.98 10.55 27.32
CA PRO A 245 7.77 11.97 27.01
C PRO A 245 8.95 12.90 27.37
N SER A 246 9.75 12.54 28.38
CA SER A 246 10.95 13.31 28.74
C SER A 246 12.06 13.27 27.68
N LEU A 247 11.98 12.36 26.71
CA LEU A 247 12.97 12.16 25.66
C LEU A 247 12.49 12.63 24.27
N ASP A 248 11.32 13.27 24.17
CA ASP A 248 10.76 13.67 22.87
C ASP A 248 11.75 14.52 22.04
N MET A 249 12.36 15.55 22.64
CA MET A 249 13.33 16.40 21.94
C MET A 249 14.64 15.68 21.62
N SER A 250 15.13 14.84 22.53
CA SER A 250 16.35 14.05 22.32
C SER A 250 16.19 13.02 21.20
N SER A 251 15.00 12.42 21.09
CA SER A 251 14.68 11.46 20.03
C SER A 251 14.63 12.15 18.65
N ALA A 252 14.00 13.33 18.57
CA ALA A 252 13.93 14.14 17.36
C ALA A 252 15.32 14.63 16.92
N PHE A 253 16.19 14.97 17.88
CA PHE A 253 17.59 15.30 17.64
C PHE A 253 18.35 14.15 16.96
N ILE A 254 18.22 12.93 17.48
CA ILE A 254 18.86 11.74 16.92
C ILE A 254 18.32 11.46 15.50
N ALA A 255 17.01 11.58 15.31
CA ALA A 255 16.41 11.42 14.00
C ALA A 255 16.90 12.48 12.98
N GLY A 256 17.16 13.71 13.42
CA GLY A 256 17.78 14.75 12.59
C GLY A 256 19.18 14.38 12.10
N ILE A 257 19.95 13.62 12.90
CA ILE A 257 21.25 13.09 12.45
C ILE A 257 21.08 12.10 11.29
N VAL A 258 20.01 11.31 11.29
CA VAL A 258 19.75 10.37 10.18
C VAL A 258 19.55 11.11 8.85
N VAL A 259 18.96 12.30 8.88
CA VAL A 259 18.80 13.16 7.68
C VAL A 259 20.15 13.62 7.12
N ILE A 260 21.15 13.92 7.97
CA ILE A 260 22.49 14.28 7.48
C ILE A 260 23.20 13.09 6.83
N VAL A 261 22.97 11.88 7.33
CA VAL A 261 23.51 10.64 6.71
C VAL A 261 22.94 10.45 5.31
N ALA A 262 21.64 10.72 5.10
CA ALA A 262 21.02 10.66 3.77
C ALA A 262 21.71 11.59 2.75
N ARG A 263 22.15 12.77 3.20
CA ARG A 263 22.92 13.71 2.38
C ARG A 263 24.30 13.17 2.02
N LEU A 264 24.96 12.48 2.95
CA LEU A 264 26.33 12.00 2.78
C LEU A 264 26.40 10.77 1.86
N GLU A 265 25.40 9.89 1.90
CA GLU A 265 25.40 8.62 1.17
C GLU A 265 24.72 8.68 -0.21
N ILE A 266 23.74 9.57 -0.40
CA ILE A 266 22.88 9.55 -1.60
C ILE A 266 23.20 10.70 -2.55
N ASN A 267 22.53 11.85 -2.37
CA ASN A 267 22.51 12.99 -3.30
C ASN A 267 21.99 14.24 -2.59
N ARG A 268 22.13 15.41 -3.23
CA ARG A 268 21.71 16.71 -2.69
C ARG A 268 20.20 16.85 -2.44
N THR A 269 19.36 16.11 -3.16
CA THR A 269 17.89 16.15 -3.00
C THR A 269 17.36 15.11 -2.02
N ALA A 270 18.15 14.08 -1.70
CA ALA A 270 17.75 12.99 -0.81
C ALA A 270 17.40 13.42 0.63
N PRO A 271 18.10 14.36 1.30
CA PRO A 271 17.72 14.74 2.66
C PRO A 271 16.34 15.39 2.72
N ILE A 272 15.92 16.10 1.67
CA ILE A 272 14.58 16.71 1.59
C ILE A 272 13.51 15.61 1.53
N SER A 273 13.71 14.57 0.73
CA SER A 273 12.75 13.46 0.66
C SER A 273 12.66 12.68 1.97
N VAL A 274 13.80 12.40 2.61
CA VAL A 274 13.83 11.68 3.90
C VAL A 274 13.16 12.51 4.99
N TYR A 275 13.42 13.82 5.03
CA TYR A 275 12.78 14.74 5.95
C TYR A 275 11.26 14.76 5.80
N LEU A 276 10.74 14.93 4.57
CA LEU A 276 9.30 14.98 4.32
C LEU A 276 8.61 13.65 4.64
N VAL A 277 9.18 12.53 4.19
CA VAL A 277 8.60 11.20 4.42
C VAL A 277 8.62 10.86 5.91
N ALA A 278 9.75 11.04 6.59
CA ALA A 278 9.86 10.75 8.02
C ALA A 278 8.97 11.68 8.86
N GLY A 279 8.86 12.96 8.48
CA GLY A 279 8.01 13.93 9.17
C GLY A 279 6.52 13.68 9.00
N ILE A 280 6.06 13.33 7.80
CA ILE A 280 4.65 12.96 7.58
C ILE A 280 4.34 11.64 8.29
N LEU A 281 5.22 10.64 8.16
CA LEU A 281 5.00 9.33 8.77
C LEU A 281 5.01 9.41 10.29
N SER A 282 5.85 10.26 10.89
CA SER A 282 5.88 10.45 12.35
C SER A 282 4.58 11.08 12.87
N LEU A 283 3.96 12.01 12.14
CA LEU A 283 2.67 12.59 12.53
C LEU A 283 1.51 11.59 12.46
N VAL A 284 1.57 10.63 11.54
CA VAL A 284 0.53 9.62 11.31
C VAL A 284 0.68 8.42 12.25
N LEU A 285 1.92 7.98 12.47
CA LEU A 285 2.21 6.70 13.11
C LEU A 285 2.45 6.81 14.62
N LEU A 286 2.96 7.94 15.11
CA LEU A 286 3.30 8.11 16.52
C LEU A 286 2.08 8.45 17.37
N PRO A 287 1.90 7.82 18.55
CA PRO A 287 0.83 8.17 19.46
C PRO A 287 1.02 9.58 20.04
N ASN A 288 2.26 9.99 20.32
CA ASN A 288 2.60 11.36 20.67
C ASN A 288 3.15 12.11 19.45
N ARG A 289 2.45 13.18 19.05
CA ARG A 289 2.81 13.99 17.87
C ARG A 289 3.94 14.98 18.16
N PHE A 290 4.25 15.24 19.44
CA PHE A 290 5.21 16.27 19.84
C PHE A 290 6.61 16.02 19.27
N ALA A 291 7.12 14.77 19.36
CA ALA A 291 8.41 14.40 18.78
C ALA A 291 8.46 14.62 17.25
N GLY A 292 7.36 14.30 16.55
CA GLY A 292 7.22 14.54 15.11
C GLY A 292 7.20 16.02 14.75
N ILE A 293 6.51 16.85 15.53
CA ILE A 293 6.46 18.31 15.36
C ILE A 293 7.84 18.93 15.60
N CYS A 294 8.55 18.53 16.65
CA CYS A 294 9.92 18.99 16.92
C CYS A 294 10.89 18.61 15.78
N PHE A 295 10.73 17.41 15.22
CA PHE A 295 11.52 17.00 14.06
C PHE A 295 11.20 17.84 12.82
N LEU A 296 9.93 18.06 12.51
CA LEU A 296 9.54 18.89 11.37
C LEU A 296 10.04 20.34 11.52
N CYS A 297 9.78 20.97 12.66
CA CYS A 297 10.05 22.40 12.80
C CYS A 297 11.54 22.73 12.92
N GLN A 298 12.31 21.88 13.59
CA GLN A 298 13.67 22.23 14.00
C GLN A 298 14.71 21.19 13.56
N TYR A 299 14.64 19.97 14.08
CA TYR A 299 15.76 19.02 13.98
C TYR A 299 15.91 18.39 12.59
N GLY A 300 14.83 18.23 11.83
CA GLY A 300 14.85 17.70 10.47
C GLY A 300 15.11 18.77 9.41
N LEU A 301 14.62 20.00 9.62
CA LEU A 301 14.75 21.11 8.68
C LEU A 301 16.15 21.76 8.74
N TYR A 302 16.73 21.91 9.93
CA TYR A 302 18.01 22.60 10.09
C TYR A 302 19.19 21.96 9.33
N PRO A 303 19.39 20.62 9.31
CA PRO A 303 20.44 19.98 8.52
C PRO A 303 20.42 20.36 7.03
N ILE A 304 19.22 20.57 6.47
CA ILE A 304 19.03 21.00 5.08
C ILE A 304 19.42 22.47 4.94
N LEU A 305 18.92 23.33 5.84
CA LEU A 305 19.20 24.77 5.80
C LEU A 305 20.69 25.09 6.02
N LYS A 306 21.35 24.31 6.89
CA LYS A 306 22.78 24.41 7.18
C LYS A 306 23.64 24.37 5.92
N GLU A 307 23.28 23.55 4.91
CA GLU A 307 24.01 23.48 3.64
C GLU A 307 24.06 24.84 2.93
N TYR A 308 22.96 25.60 2.98
CA TYR A 308 22.88 26.93 2.36
C TYR A 308 23.63 27.97 3.19
N ILE A 309 23.51 27.89 4.52
CA ILE A 309 24.17 28.83 5.44
C ILE A 309 25.70 28.68 5.39
N GLU A 310 26.22 27.47 5.23
CA GLU A 310 27.67 27.21 5.15
C GLU A 310 28.33 27.76 3.87
N ARG A 311 27.56 28.13 2.85
CA ARG A 311 28.08 28.79 1.63
C ARG A 311 28.49 30.23 1.87
N ILE A 312 28.03 30.85 2.95
CA ILE A 312 28.34 32.24 3.28
C ILE A 312 29.81 32.32 3.73
N ARG A 313 30.63 33.03 2.95
CA ARG A 313 32.08 33.17 3.19
C ARG A 313 32.41 34.00 4.44
N MET A 314 31.59 34.99 4.76
CA MET A 314 31.81 35.90 5.88
C MET A 314 31.41 35.23 7.20
N LYS A 315 32.39 35.01 8.10
CA LYS A 315 32.18 34.36 9.40
C LYS A 315 31.12 35.03 10.29
N PRO A 316 31.08 36.36 10.48
CA PRO A 316 30.07 36.99 11.34
C PRO A 316 28.67 36.91 10.71
N LEU A 317 28.57 37.05 9.38
CA LEU A 317 27.31 36.92 8.66
C LEU A 317 26.75 35.49 8.75
N LYS A 318 27.62 34.48 8.69
CA LYS A 318 27.20 33.08 8.85
C LYS A 318 26.57 32.83 10.23
N TRP A 319 27.20 33.32 11.30
CA TRP A 319 26.69 33.11 12.66
C TRP A 319 25.40 33.87 12.94
N THR A 320 25.28 35.11 12.45
CA THR A 320 24.03 35.89 12.57
C THR A 320 22.88 35.20 11.84
N VAL A 321 23.10 34.69 10.62
CA VAL A 321 22.09 33.93 9.89
C VAL A 321 21.71 32.62 10.60
N LYS A 322 22.67 31.91 11.22
CA LYS A 322 22.37 30.72 12.02
C LYS A 322 21.47 31.03 13.21
N ILE A 323 21.81 32.04 13.99
CA ILE A 323 21.04 32.45 15.16
C ILE A 323 19.64 32.89 14.75
N ALA A 324 19.52 33.69 13.68
CA ALA A 324 18.23 34.13 13.15
C ALA A 324 17.36 32.93 12.69
N ALA A 325 17.97 31.95 12.01
CA ALA A 325 17.27 30.73 11.61
C ALA A 325 16.79 29.91 12.81
N PHE A 326 17.61 29.78 13.86
CA PHE A 326 17.20 29.09 15.09
C PHE A 326 16.05 29.79 15.79
N MET A 327 16.12 31.11 15.92
CA MET A 327 15.03 31.90 16.50
C MET A 327 13.73 31.74 15.70
N ALA A 328 13.81 31.80 14.37
CA ALA A 328 12.63 31.62 13.50
C ALA A 328 12.02 30.22 13.63
N MET A 329 12.82 29.16 13.60
CA MET A 329 12.33 27.78 13.76
C MET A 329 11.73 27.54 15.15
N TYR A 330 12.32 28.11 16.20
CA TYR A 330 11.82 27.95 17.57
C TYR A 330 10.52 28.73 17.80
N PHE A 331 10.41 29.94 17.24
CA PHE A 331 9.17 30.71 17.24
C PHE A 331 8.02 29.93 16.61
N VAL A 332 8.25 29.31 15.44
CA VAL A 332 7.27 28.45 14.78
C VAL A 332 6.90 27.25 15.65
N MET A 333 7.87 26.63 16.32
CA MET A 333 7.63 25.49 17.21
C MET A 333 6.76 25.86 18.41
N ILE A 334 7.01 27.00 19.07
CA ILE A 334 6.21 27.47 20.22
C ILE A 334 4.77 27.76 19.78
N LYS A 335 4.58 28.49 18.66
CA LYS A 335 3.23 28.82 18.16
C LYS A 335 2.43 27.60 17.71
N LEU A 336 3.09 26.59 17.14
CA LEU A 336 2.46 25.30 16.88
C LEU A 336 2.11 24.57 18.19
N GLY A 337 2.97 24.65 19.21
CA GLY A 337 2.71 24.10 20.54
C GLY A 337 1.47 24.71 21.19
N GLU A 338 1.39 26.04 21.26
CA GLU A 338 0.24 26.80 21.77
C GLU A 338 -1.08 26.39 21.08
N TYR A 339 -1.05 26.18 19.76
CA TYR A 339 -2.23 25.74 19.01
C TYR A 339 -2.72 24.34 19.39
N PHE A 340 -1.80 23.43 19.76
CA PHE A 340 -2.13 22.04 20.09
C PHE A 340 -2.48 21.83 21.58
N THR A 341 -1.92 22.62 22.50
CA THR A 341 -2.18 22.51 23.94
C THR A 341 -3.03 23.68 24.42
N VAL A 342 -4.34 23.44 24.59
CA VAL A 342 -5.37 24.42 25.04
C VAL A 342 -5.20 24.88 26.51
N ALA A 343 -4.10 24.58 27.19
CA ALA A 343 -3.97 24.88 28.61
C ALA A 343 -2.53 25.15 29.03
N THR A 344 -2.19 26.43 29.24
CA THR A 344 -1.66 27.01 30.50
C THR A 344 -1.18 28.46 30.27
N ASP A 345 -2.11 29.41 30.26
CA ASP A 345 -1.80 30.82 29.96
C ASP A 345 -0.93 31.51 31.04
N ASP A 346 -0.99 31.09 32.30
CA ASP A 346 -0.41 31.87 33.41
C ASP A 346 1.05 31.54 33.78
N ILE A 347 1.59 30.39 33.35
CA ILE A 347 2.98 29.96 33.67
C ILE A 347 3.94 30.19 32.48
N LEU A 348 3.39 30.28 31.26
CA LEU A 348 4.18 30.33 30.03
C LEU A 348 4.78 31.73 29.76
N GLU A 349 4.13 32.81 30.19
CA GLU A 349 4.54 34.18 29.84
C GLU A 349 5.87 34.60 30.51
N VAL A 350 6.13 34.14 31.73
CA VAL A 350 7.41 34.37 32.43
C VAL A 350 8.50 33.37 31.98
N ALA A 351 8.09 32.18 31.53
CA ALA A 351 9.00 31.12 31.10
C ALA A 351 9.40 31.20 29.62
N GLU A 352 8.67 31.95 28.80
CA GLU A 352 8.93 32.10 27.36
C GLU A 352 10.38 32.52 27.03
N PRO A 353 10.95 33.61 27.60
CA PRO A 353 12.33 34.01 27.29
C PRO A 353 13.37 32.97 27.76
N VAL A 354 13.09 32.26 28.85
CA VAL A 354 13.95 31.19 29.37
C VAL A 354 13.95 29.99 28.42
N LEU A 355 12.79 29.62 27.87
CA LEU A 355 12.66 28.57 26.87
C LEU A 355 13.40 28.94 25.57
N TYR A 356 13.30 30.19 25.10
CA TYR A 356 14.10 30.66 23.96
C TYR A 356 15.61 30.54 24.22
N ALA A 357 16.07 30.92 25.41
CA ALA A 357 17.48 30.82 25.77
C ALA A 357 17.97 29.36 25.77
N ILE A 358 17.22 28.44 26.40
CA ILE A 358 17.54 27.01 26.43
C ILE A 358 17.49 26.40 25.02
N GLY A 359 16.48 26.76 24.22
CA GLY A 359 16.32 26.31 22.85
C GLY A 359 17.47 26.75 21.94
N LEU A 360 17.95 27.98 22.10
CA LEU A 360 19.10 28.51 21.38
C LEU A 360 20.39 27.77 21.76
N VAL A 361 20.63 27.56 23.06
CA VAL A 361 21.80 26.78 23.54
C VAL A 361 21.77 25.37 22.97
N THR A 362 20.62 24.69 23.05
CA THR A 362 20.43 23.34 22.48
C THR A 362 20.67 23.30 20.97
N SER A 363 20.22 24.34 20.25
CA SER A 363 20.43 24.46 18.80
C SER A 363 21.88 24.68 18.41
N VAL A 364 22.64 25.43 19.20
CA VAL A 364 24.08 25.62 19.00
C VAL A 364 24.83 24.31 19.26
N ILE A 365 24.45 23.57 20.31
CA ILE A 365 24.98 22.23 20.58
C ILE A 365 24.68 21.31 19.39
N TYR A 366 23.46 21.35 18.86
CA TYR A 366 23.08 20.56 17.69
C TYR A 366 23.92 20.91 16.44
N ASP A 367 24.15 22.19 16.17
CA ASP A 367 25.02 22.61 15.07
C ASP A 367 26.45 22.09 15.22
N PHE A 368 26.98 22.10 16.44
CA PHE A 368 28.29 21.54 16.75
C PHE A 368 28.33 20.03 16.44
N PHE A 369 27.34 19.26 16.90
CA PHE A 369 27.25 17.83 16.60
C PHE A 369 27.14 17.53 15.11
N LEU A 370 26.30 18.27 14.38
CA LEU A 370 26.20 18.11 12.92
C LEU A 370 27.54 18.39 12.23
N THR A 371 28.27 19.42 12.67
CA THR A 371 29.60 19.76 12.13
C THR A 371 30.61 18.65 12.42
N LEU A 372 30.59 18.11 13.64
CA LEU A 372 31.46 17.01 14.06
C LEU A 372 31.23 15.76 13.20
N ILE A 373 29.98 15.40 12.95
CA ILE A 373 29.62 14.22 12.16
C ILE A 373 30.08 14.39 10.71
N VAL A 374 29.77 15.52 10.08
CA VAL A 374 30.17 15.80 8.68
C VAL A 374 31.69 15.78 8.53
N THR A 375 32.42 16.46 9.42
CA THR A 375 33.90 16.50 9.36
C THR A 375 34.55 15.15 9.62
N ARG A 376 34.05 14.36 10.58
CA ARG A 376 34.56 13.01 10.85
C ARG A 376 34.26 12.05 9.71
N TYR A 377 33.07 12.12 9.13
CA TYR A 377 32.70 11.31 7.98
C TYR A 377 33.61 11.59 6.78
N ASP A 378 33.86 12.87 6.46
CA ASP A 378 34.77 13.24 5.37
C ASP A 378 36.20 12.70 5.58
N VAL A 379 36.73 12.78 6.80
CA VAL A 379 38.05 12.24 7.14
C VAL A 379 38.07 10.72 7.00
N PHE A 380 37.02 10.04 7.47
CA PHE A 380 36.89 8.59 7.42
C PHE A 380 36.83 8.08 5.97
N VAL A 381 35.94 8.65 5.15
CA VAL A 381 35.78 8.25 3.74
C VAL A 381 37.06 8.52 2.95
N ARG A 382 37.73 9.66 3.17
CA ARG A 382 39.01 9.97 2.52
C ARG A 382 40.10 8.95 2.88
N ARG A 383 40.15 8.47 4.15
CA ARG A 383 41.09 7.42 4.57
C ARG A 383 40.78 6.07 3.93
N PHE A 384 39.51 5.68 3.84
CA PHE A 384 39.09 4.43 3.19
C PHE A 384 39.43 4.43 1.70
N LYS A 385 39.14 5.53 1.01
CA LYS A 385 39.47 5.67 -0.42
C LYS A 385 40.98 5.59 -0.66
N LYS A 386 41.79 6.18 0.22
CA LYS A 386 43.27 6.13 0.14
C LYS A 386 43.83 4.72 0.41
N ARG A 387 43.22 3.95 1.32
CA ARG A 387 43.59 2.53 1.56
C ARG A 387 43.26 1.64 0.36
N ASN A 388 42.08 1.78 -0.25
CA ASN A 388 41.72 0.98 -1.42
C ASN A 388 42.56 1.29 -2.66
N THR A 389 43.02 2.53 -2.85
CA THR A 389 43.98 2.86 -3.92
C THR A 389 45.38 2.31 -3.67
N ASN A 390 45.78 2.10 -2.41
CA ASN A 390 47.07 1.51 -2.07
C ASN A 390 47.07 -0.02 -2.10
N ASN A 391 45.91 -0.67 -1.97
CA ASN A 391 45.77 -2.13 -2.07
C ASN A 391 45.59 -2.63 -3.52
N ASN A 392 45.34 -1.73 -4.48
CA ASN A 392 45.20 -2.03 -5.91
C ASN A 392 46.45 -1.62 -6.74
N LYS A 393 47.55 -1.26 -6.06
CA LYS A 393 48.91 -1.15 -6.62
C LYS A 393 49.76 -2.20 -5.95
#